data_AF-A0A316IAK1-F1
#
_entry.id   AF-A0A316IAK1-F1
#
_cell.length_a   1.000
_cell.length_b   1.000
_cell.length_c   1.000
_cell.angle_alpha   90.00
_cell.angle_beta   90.00
_cell.angle_gamma   90.00
#
_symmetry.space_group_name_H-M   'P 1'
#
loop_
_entity.id
_entity.type
_entity.pdbx_description
1 polymer ?
#
loop_
_entity_poly.entity_id
_entity_poly.type
_entity_poly.pdbx_seq_one_letter_code
_entity_poly.pdbx_strand_id
1 'polypeptide(L)'
;MEPFRLLHPDLVPQRRESLQHAASMLVRMGLDDTVLSASPVHQRLARVVLASSDVIEWKPGHDNGGTGHDQRFGVVRVGGDRGGVFLSSILIAYLDVLENAARMGTSIGEDSWRTLLWAPTALFDHVLRRPQVGMTVVTPCPGTEYLPHERVQAGQHLYLALMQAVRFAVSGVVRAQDDRPLVEDCVTLATACLRAATVALAFACDVREEPPPRIVEAAEHRYLWQVINDVRTAVPRARFEQFAAALRRLNDIYIACPLLAAGG
;
A
#
# COMPACT_ATOMS: atom_id res chain seq x y z
N MET A 1 8.40 -20.21 -1.51
CA MET A 1 7.97 -18.80 -1.62
C MET A 1 7.72 -18.31 -0.21
N GLU A 2 8.38 -17.23 0.22
CA GLU A 2 8.11 -16.67 1.55
C GLU A 2 6.71 -16.06 1.59
N PRO A 3 5.98 -16.19 2.71
CA PRO A 3 4.64 -15.63 2.83
C PRO A 3 4.69 -14.09 2.77
N PHE A 4 3.66 -13.46 2.18
CA PHE A 4 3.54 -12.01 2.22
C PHE A 4 3.07 -11.57 3.62
N ARG A 5 3.93 -10.84 4.33
CA ARG A 5 3.70 -10.47 5.73
C ARG A 5 3.10 -9.07 5.80
N LEU A 6 1.98 -8.93 6.50
CA LEU A 6 1.41 -7.63 6.86
C LEU A 6 1.27 -7.53 8.36
N LEU A 7 1.27 -6.31 8.89
CA LEU A 7 0.97 -6.16 10.31
C LEU A 7 -0.47 -6.59 10.61
N HIS A 8 -0.68 -7.09 11.82
CA HIS A 8 -2.03 -7.10 12.38
C HIS A 8 -2.59 -5.66 12.39
N PRO A 9 -3.86 -5.42 12.03
CA PRO A 9 -4.42 -4.06 11.94
C PRO A 9 -4.23 -3.21 13.21
N ASP A 10 -4.25 -3.84 14.39
CA ASP A 10 -4.04 -3.17 15.68
C ASP A 10 -2.59 -2.80 15.97
N LEU A 11 -1.66 -3.38 15.22
CA LEU A 11 -0.22 -3.11 15.32
C LEU A 11 0.26 -2.07 14.31
N VAL A 12 -0.61 -1.59 13.41
CA VAL A 12 -0.27 -0.53 12.46
C VAL A 12 0.22 0.70 13.24
N PRO A 13 1.42 1.22 12.92
CA PRO A 13 1.97 2.41 13.54
C PRO A 13 0.99 3.59 13.51
N GLN A 14 1.02 4.42 14.56
CA GLN A 14 0.12 5.57 14.69
C GLN A 14 0.87 6.90 14.82
N ARG A 15 2.20 6.88 14.85
CA ARG A 15 3.07 8.06 14.92
C ARG A 15 4.18 7.90 13.91
N ARG A 16 4.50 8.94 13.13
CA ARG A 16 5.63 8.89 12.20
C ARG A 16 6.96 8.61 12.91
N GLU A 17 7.13 9.09 14.15
CA GLU A 17 8.32 8.88 14.96
C GLU A 17 8.58 7.38 15.22
N SER A 18 7.52 6.57 15.26
CA SER A 18 7.66 5.11 15.42
C SER A 18 8.17 4.39 14.17
N LEU A 19 8.18 5.06 13.01
CA LEU A 19 8.72 4.55 11.76
C LEU A 19 10.14 5.06 11.46
N GLN A 20 10.59 6.14 12.12
CA GLN A 20 11.85 6.83 11.78
C GLN A 20 13.08 5.93 11.89
N HIS A 21 13.15 5.10 12.92
CA HIS A 21 14.28 4.18 13.11
C HIS A 21 14.36 3.17 11.95
N ALA A 22 13.25 2.47 11.68
CA ALA A 22 13.17 1.49 10.59
C ALA A 22 13.43 2.13 9.22
N ALA A 23 12.84 3.29 8.95
CA ALA A 23 13.08 4.03 7.72
C ALA A 23 14.55 4.41 7.57
N SER A 24 15.19 4.92 8.62
CA SER A 24 16.62 5.28 8.60
C SER A 24 17.52 4.06 8.35
N MET A 25 17.16 2.90 8.93
CA MET A 25 17.87 1.64 8.71
C MET A 25 17.74 1.18 7.25
N LEU A 26 16.52 1.19 6.68
CA LEU A 26 16.29 0.86 5.27
C LEU A 26 17.09 1.76 4.32
N VAL A 27 17.10 3.07 4.58
CA VAL A 27 17.91 4.04 3.80
C VAL A 27 19.39 3.71 3.86
N ARG A 28 19.93 3.40 5.05
CA ARG A 28 21.35 3.03 5.22
C ARG A 28 21.71 1.74 4.46
N MET A 29 20.74 0.85 4.29
CA MET A 29 20.88 -0.40 3.52
C MET A 29 20.62 -0.21 2.01
N GLY A 30 20.22 0.98 1.55
CA GLY A 30 19.83 1.22 0.17
C GLY A 30 18.50 0.54 -0.22
N LEU A 31 17.63 0.31 0.75
CA LEU A 31 16.34 -0.37 0.62
C LEU A 31 15.17 0.59 0.89
N ASP A 32 15.29 1.87 0.52
CA ASP A 32 14.20 2.85 0.58
C ASP A 32 13.43 2.93 -0.74
N ASP A 33 12.56 3.93 -0.89
CA ASP A 33 11.72 4.11 -2.08
C ASP A 33 12.51 4.21 -3.40
N THR A 34 13.78 4.63 -3.36
CA THR A 34 14.64 4.72 -4.54
C THR A 34 14.90 3.38 -5.21
N VAL A 35 14.75 2.27 -4.47
CA VAL A 35 14.91 0.92 -5.00
C VAL A 35 13.90 0.59 -6.11
N LEU A 36 12.75 1.28 -6.12
CA LEU A 36 11.72 1.10 -7.14
C LEU A 36 12.14 1.66 -8.51
N SER A 37 13.12 2.57 -8.55
CA SER A 37 13.72 3.09 -9.78
C SER A 37 15.05 2.41 -10.13
N ALA A 38 15.52 1.47 -9.31
CA ALA A 38 16.76 0.75 -9.55
C ALA A 38 16.64 -0.25 -10.72
N SER A 39 17.76 -0.81 -11.18
CA SER A 39 17.72 -1.82 -12.24
C SER A 39 16.97 -3.09 -11.78
N PRO A 40 16.38 -3.88 -12.69
CA PRO A 40 15.62 -5.08 -12.32
C PRO A 40 16.39 -6.09 -11.47
N VAL A 41 17.72 -6.15 -11.62
CA VAL A 41 18.59 -7.00 -10.79
C VAL A 41 18.61 -6.50 -9.34
N HIS A 42 18.75 -5.19 -9.12
CA HIS A 42 18.74 -4.61 -7.78
C HIS A 42 17.36 -4.71 -7.14
N GLN A 43 16.28 -4.53 -7.89
CA GLN A 43 14.91 -4.72 -7.42
C GLN A 43 14.69 -6.14 -6.89
N ARG A 44 15.11 -7.17 -7.64
CA ARG A 44 15.01 -8.56 -7.20
C ARG A 44 15.85 -8.85 -5.95
N LEU A 45 17.06 -8.33 -5.89
CA LEU A 45 17.91 -8.48 -4.70
C LEU A 45 17.26 -7.81 -3.48
N ALA A 46 16.77 -6.59 -3.63
CA ALA A 46 16.11 -5.86 -2.56
C ALA A 46 14.86 -6.60 -2.07
N ARG A 47 14.05 -7.17 -2.97
CA ARG A 47 12.90 -8.00 -2.61
C ARG A 47 13.31 -9.16 -1.71
N VAL A 48 14.38 -9.89 -2.07
CA VAL A 48 14.89 -11.02 -1.27
C VAL A 48 15.39 -10.55 0.10
N VAL A 49 16.14 -9.45 0.15
CA VAL A 49 16.68 -8.91 1.41
C VAL A 49 15.57 -8.41 2.34
N LEU A 50 14.56 -7.71 1.80
CA LEU A 50 13.40 -7.22 2.55
C LEU A 50 12.52 -8.35 3.10
N ALA A 51 12.46 -9.49 2.39
CA ALA A 51 11.67 -10.64 2.82
C ALA A 51 12.40 -11.51 3.87
N SER A 52 13.73 -11.38 4.00
CA SER A 52 14.52 -12.12 4.99
C SER A 52 14.21 -11.72 6.43
N SER A 53 14.03 -12.72 7.30
CA SER A 53 13.89 -12.54 8.74
C SER A 53 15.15 -12.01 9.44
N ASP A 54 16.32 -12.10 8.79
CA ASP A 54 17.58 -11.61 9.34
C ASP A 54 17.69 -10.08 9.32
N VAL A 55 16.87 -9.44 8.46
CA VAL A 55 16.85 -7.98 8.30
C VAL A 55 15.70 -7.36 9.08
N ILE A 56 14.58 -8.07 9.18
CA ILE A 56 13.35 -7.54 9.79
C ILE A 56 12.79 -8.59 10.75
N GLU A 57 12.90 -8.32 12.05
CA GLU A 57 12.34 -9.20 13.07
C GLU A 57 10.81 -9.18 13.02
N TRP A 58 10.20 -10.35 12.92
CA TRP A 58 8.75 -10.49 13.00
C TRP A 58 8.37 -11.68 13.89
N LYS A 59 7.14 -11.64 14.40
CA LYS A 59 6.53 -12.71 15.20
C LYS A 59 5.15 -13.03 14.66
N PRO A 60 4.71 -14.30 14.63
CA PRO A 60 3.35 -14.63 14.22
C PRO A 60 2.33 -13.88 15.10
N GLY A 61 1.26 -13.36 14.49
CA GLY A 61 0.17 -12.71 15.24
C GLY A 61 -0.56 -13.69 16.16
N HIS A 62 -1.08 -13.20 17.29
CA HIS A 62 -1.76 -14.05 18.29
C HIS A 62 -3.17 -14.50 17.88
N ASP A 63 -3.78 -13.88 16.87
CA ASP A 63 -5.04 -14.34 16.29
C ASP A 63 -4.81 -14.97 14.91
N ASN A 64 -4.88 -16.30 14.86
CA ASN A 64 -4.96 -17.09 13.63
C ASN A 64 -6.36 -17.02 12.99
N GLY A 65 -7.23 -16.11 13.46
CA GLY A 65 -8.50 -15.78 12.83
C GLY A 65 -8.26 -14.99 11.55
N GLY A 66 -7.57 -15.61 10.59
CA GLY A 66 -7.40 -15.06 9.25
C GLY A 66 -8.78 -14.71 8.73
N THR A 67 -9.01 -13.42 8.48
CA THR A 67 -10.13 -13.04 7.64
C THR A 67 -10.01 -13.87 6.36
N GLY A 68 -11.11 -14.36 5.78
CA GLY A 68 -11.04 -15.24 4.60
C GLY A 68 -10.20 -14.67 3.44
N HIS A 69 -9.92 -13.36 3.45
CA HIS A 69 -9.05 -12.64 2.52
C HIS A 69 -7.57 -12.93 2.73
N ASP A 70 -7.10 -12.96 3.97
CA ASP A 70 -5.69 -13.20 4.25
C ASP A 70 -5.29 -14.60 3.76
N GLN A 71 -6.15 -15.61 3.99
CA GLN A 71 -5.94 -16.95 3.47
C GLN A 71 -6.02 -16.99 1.93
N ARG A 72 -6.99 -16.31 1.31
CA ARG A 72 -7.17 -16.30 -0.14
C ARG A 72 -5.95 -15.73 -0.89
N PHE A 73 -5.29 -14.74 -0.32
CA PHE A 73 -4.15 -14.08 -0.95
C PHE A 73 -2.80 -14.48 -0.34
N GLY A 74 -2.76 -15.44 0.59
CA GLY A 74 -1.51 -15.88 1.22
C GLY A 74 -0.84 -14.81 2.09
N VAL A 75 -1.64 -13.93 2.70
CA VAL A 75 -1.20 -12.92 3.65
C VAL A 75 -1.05 -13.54 5.03
N VAL A 76 0.06 -13.29 5.69
CA VAL A 76 0.30 -13.68 7.08
C VAL A 76 0.36 -12.42 7.95
N ARG A 77 -0.55 -12.33 8.93
CA ARG A 77 -0.57 -11.23 9.90
C ARG A 77 0.49 -11.45 10.97
N VAL A 78 1.40 -10.50 11.10
CA VAL A 78 2.55 -10.59 12.02
C VAL A 78 2.61 -9.38 12.96
N GLY A 79 3.35 -9.56 14.05
CA GLY A 79 3.90 -8.49 14.89
C GLY A 79 5.43 -8.48 14.81
N GLY A 80 6.10 -7.98 15.85
CA GLY A 80 7.56 -7.82 15.89
C GLY A 80 7.99 -6.37 15.66
N ASP A 81 9.03 -6.15 14.85
CA ASP A 81 9.45 -4.82 14.41
C ASP A 81 8.37 -4.21 13.51
N ARG A 82 7.47 -3.44 14.15
CA ARG A 82 6.32 -2.82 13.47
C ARG A 82 6.78 -1.89 12.36
N GLY A 83 7.86 -1.14 12.56
CA GLY A 83 8.35 -0.20 11.56
C GLY A 83 8.94 -0.93 10.37
N GLY A 84 9.79 -1.92 10.64
CA GLY A 84 10.41 -2.76 9.61
C GLY A 84 9.38 -3.50 8.78
N VAL A 85 8.44 -4.24 9.42
CA VAL A 85 7.39 -4.99 8.72
C VAL A 85 6.50 -4.06 7.89
N PHE A 86 6.09 -2.92 8.44
CA PHE A 86 5.23 -1.98 7.74
C PHE A 86 5.88 -1.43 6.46
N LEU A 87 7.12 -0.95 6.55
CA LEU A 87 7.82 -0.34 5.40
C LEU A 87 8.24 -1.40 4.38
N SER A 88 8.74 -2.55 4.82
CA SER A 88 9.17 -3.62 3.93
C SER A 88 8.02 -4.27 3.18
N SER A 89 6.88 -4.52 3.84
CA SER A 89 5.72 -5.11 3.17
C SER A 89 5.19 -4.23 2.04
N ILE A 90 5.19 -2.90 2.23
CA ILE A 90 4.88 -1.93 1.17
C ILE A 90 5.89 -2.07 0.02
N LEU A 91 7.19 -1.99 0.31
CA LEU A 91 8.22 -2.07 -0.72
C LEU A 91 8.22 -3.41 -1.48
N ILE A 92 8.07 -4.53 -0.78
CA ILE A 92 7.91 -5.85 -1.39
C ILE A 92 6.71 -5.85 -2.33
N ALA A 93 5.53 -5.41 -1.89
CA ALA A 93 4.35 -5.39 -2.75
C ALA A 93 4.53 -4.52 -4.01
N TYR A 94 5.25 -3.40 -3.90
CA TYR A 94 5.63 -2.60 -5.06
C TYR A 94 6.58 -3.34 -5.99
N LEU A 95 7.61 -3.99 -5.46
CA LEU A 95 8.57 -4.77 -6.25
C LEU A 95 7.87 -5.94 -6.97
N ASP A 96 6.89 -6.57 -6.34
CA ASP A 96 6.08 -7.64 -6.92
C ASP A 96 5.25 -7.14 -8.11
N VAL A 97 4.64 -5.95 -7.97
CA VAL A 97 3.89 -5.28 -9.04
C VAL A 97 4.82 -4.88 -10.19
N LEU A 98 6.00 -4.33 -9.90
CA LEU A 98 7.00 -3.96 -10.91
C LEU A 98 7.49 -5.18 -11.69
N GLU A 99 7.83 -6.26 -10.99
CA GLU A 99 8.29 -7.51 -11.59
C GLU A 99 7.20 -8.12 -12.49
N ASN A 100 5.97 -8.19 -11.99
CA ASN A 100 4.88 -8.75 -12.76
C ASN A 100 4.52 -7.87 -13.97
N ALA A 101 4.52 -6.55 -13.82
CA ALA A 101 4.29 -5.61 -14.91
C ALA A 101 5.38 -5.67 -15.98
N ALA A 102 6.65 -5.87 -15.59
CA ALA A 102 7.75 -6.04 -16.55
C ALA A 102 7.63 -7.34 -17.36
N ARG A 103 7.09 -8.41 -16.77
CA ARG A 103 6.97 -9.74 -17.41
C ARG A 103 5.73 -9.87 -18.31
N MET A 104 4.58 -9.40 -17.83
CA MET A 104 3.28 -9.54 -18.50
C MET A 104 2.81 -8.26 -19.21
N GLY A 105 3.44 -7.12 -18.94
CA GLY A 105 2.93 -5.81 -19.38
C GLY A 105 1.78 -5.34 -18.49
N THR A 106 1.20 -4.20 -18.83
CA THR A 106 -0.01 -3.67 -18.19
C THR A 106 -0.76 -2.74 -19.13
N SER A 107 -2.10 -2.70 -19.03
CA SER A 107 -2.92 -1.67 -19.70
C SER A 107 -3.11 -0.41 -18.85
N ILE A 108 -2.52 -0.35 -17.65
CA ILE A 108 -2.58 0.83 -16.78
C ILE A 108 -1.83 1.98 -17.45
N GLY A 109 -2.54 3.09 -17.69
CA GLY A 109 -1.96 4.27 -18.33
C GLY A 109 -0.89 4.96 -17.48
N GLU A 110 -0.04 5.75 -18.14
CA GLU A 110 1.13 6.40 -17.53
C GLU A 110 0.79 7.25 -16.30
N ASP A 111 -0.31 8.00 -16.33
CA ASP A 111 -0.72 8.83 -15.17
C ASP A 111 -1.13 8.00 -13.95
N SER A 112 -1.78 6.87 -14.19
CA SER A 112 -2.14 5.92 -13.12
C SER A 112 -0.90 5.23 -12.59
N TRP A 113 0.03 4.87 -13.47
CA TRP A 113 1.33 4.30 -13.09
C TRP A 113 2.16 5.28 -12.23
N ARG A 114 2.23 6.56 -12.64
CA ARG A 114 2.86 7.63 -11.85
C ARG A 114 2.19 7.81 -10.49
N THR A 115 0.86 7.77 -10.46
CA THR A 115 0.09 7.85 -9.21
C THR A 115 0.44 6.69 -8.27
N LEU A 116 0.55 5.48 -8.80
CA LEU A 116 0.91 4.29 -8.05
C LEU A 116 2.30 4.43 -7.43
N LEU A 117 3.31 4.77 -8.25
CA LEU A 117 4.70 4.84 -7.81
C LEU A 117 5.03 6.04 -6.93
N TRP A 118 4.18 7.07 -6.87
CA TRP A 118 4.43 8.24 -6.02
C TRP A 118 4.24 7.96 -4.52
N ALA A 119 3.37 7.02 -4.15
CA ALA A 119 3.00 6.81 -2.75
C ALA A 119 4.17 6.35 -1.83
N PRO A 120 5.10 5.49 -2.26
CA PRO A 120 6.30 5.15 -1.48
C PRO A 120 7.17 6.36 -1.19
N THR A 121 7.46 7.20 -2.19
CA THR A 121 8.23 8.44 -1.99
C THR A 121 7.52 9.37 -1.02
N ALA A 122 6.21 9.59 -1.19
CA ALA A 122 5.42 10.38 -0.25
C ALA A 122 5.47 9.83 1.20
N LEU A 123 5.46 8.50 1.37
CA LEU A 123 5.56 7.86 2.68
C LEU A 123 6.95 8.04 3.30
N PHE A 124 8.02 7.79 2.56
CA PHE A 124 9.39 7.97 3.04
C PHE A 124 9.69 9.45 3.34
N ASP A 125 9.24 10.36 2.49
CA ASP A 125 9.37 11.81 2.70
C ASP A 125 8.64 12.25 3.98
N HIS A 126 7.42 11.76 4.20
CA HIS A 126 6.66 12.03 5.42
C HIS A 126 7.38 11.52 6.68
N VAL A 127 7.87 10.28 6.66
CA VAL A 127 8.51 9.64 7.83
C VAL A 127 9.86 10.27 8.13
N LEU A 128 10.68 10.50 7.11
CA LEU A 128 12.05 11.01 7.24
C LEU A 128 12.14 12.53 7.18
N ARG A 129 11.02 13.23 6.97
CA ARG A 129 10.94 14.69 6.79
C ARG A 129 11.86 15.18 5.65
N ARG A 130 11.91 14.42 4.56
CA ARG A 130 12.64 14.83 3.35
C ARG A 130 11.82 15.89 2.60
N PRO A 131 12.47 16.79 1.83
CA PRO A 131 11.76 17.61 0.87
C PRO A 131 11.05 16.70 -0.13
N GLN A 132 9.85 17.06 -0.58
CA GLN A 132 9.16 16.31 -1.63
C GLN A 132 9.96 16.45 -2.93
N VAL A 133 10.69 15.39 -3.31
CA VAL A 133 11.46 15.36 -4.56
C VAL A 133 10.65 14.61 -5.62
N GLY A 134 10.55 15.19 -6.82
CA GLY A 134 9.90 14.53 -7.94
C GLY A 134 10.55 13.18 -8.25
N MET A 135 9.74 12.18 -8.58
CA MET A 135 10.21 10.83 -8.88
C MET A 135 10.16 10.59 -10.40
N THR A 136 11.21 9.98 -10.94
CA THR A 136 11.24 9.56 -12.34
C THR A 136 10.47 8.25 -12.50
N VAL A 137 9.45 8.28 -13.36
CA VAL A 137 8.58 7.12 -13.63
C VAL A 137 9.00 6.46 -14.91
N VAL A 138 9.27 5.15 -14.85
CA VAL A 138 9.44 4.31 -16.03
C VAL A 138 8.21 3.44 -16.17
N THR A 139 7.47 3.63 -17.26
CA THR A 139 6.32 2.79 -17.60
C THR A 139 6.82 1.41 -18.06
N PRO A 140 6.17 0.30 -17.67
CA PRO A 140 6.60 -1.03 -18.07
C PRO A 140 6.53 -1.18 -19.59
N CYS A 141 7.53 -1.83 -20.18
CA CYS A 141 7.46 -2.25 -21.57
C CYS A 141 6.39 -3.34 -21.75
N PRO A 142 5.90 -3.57 -22.99
CA PRO A 142 5.05 -4.71 -23.28
C PRO A 142 5.73 -6.01 -22.86
N GLY A 143 5.10 -6.75 -21.95
CA GLY A 143 5.55 -8.07 -21.54
C GLY A 143 5.02 -9.16 -22.48
N THR A 144 5.65 -10.32 -22.45
CA THR A 144 5.29 -11.48 -23.29
C THR A 144 4.72 -12.65 -22.50
N GLU A 145 4.83 -12.62 -21.17
CA GLU A 145 4.36 -13.68 -20.29
C GLU A 145 2.87 -13.52 -19.94
N TYR A 146 2.18 -14.63 -19.64
CA TYR A 146 0.80 -14.63 -19.17
C TYR A 146 0.73 -15.12 -17.71
N LEU A 147 0.54 -14.19 -16.77
CA LEU A 147 0.67 -14.42 -15.32
C LEU A 147 -0.55 -13.86 -14.54
N PRO A 148 -1.80 -14.22 -14.88
CA PRO A 148 -3.01 -13.61 -14.35
C PRO A 148 -3.16 -13.80 -12.82
N HIS A 149 -2.79 -14.96 -12.28
CA HIS A 149 -2.86 -15.19 -10.84
C HIS A 149 -1.83 -14.35 -10.07
N GLU A 150 -0.60 -14.24 -10.58
CA GLU A 150 0.42 -13.37 -9.98
C GLU A 150 0.01 -11.88 -10.07
N ARG A 151 -0.65 -11.47 -11.17
CA ARG A 151 -1.21 -10.12 -11.37
C ARG A 151 -2.22 -9.77 -10.29
N VAL A 152 -3.21 -10.65 -10.10
CA VAL A 152 -4.23 -10.51 -9.06
C VAL A 152 -3.57 -10.45 -7.68
N GLN A 153 -2.66 -11.38 -7.38
CA GLN A 153 -2.04 -11.47 -6.07
C GLN A 153 -1.18 -10.24 -5.75
N ALA A 154 -0.29 -9.82 -6.66
CA ALA A 154 0.58 -8.66 -6.47
C ALA A 154 -0.23 -7.37 -6.29
N GLY A 155 -1.27 -7.15 -7.10
CA GLY A 155 -2.14 -5.99 -6.97
C GLY A 155 -2.92 -5.98 -5.65
N GLN A 156 -3.40 -7.15 -5.18
CA GLN A 156 -4.12 -7.28 -3.90
C GLN A 156 -3.18 -7.09 -2.70
N HIS A 157 -1.98 -7.65 -2.73
CA HIS A 157 -0.95 -7.40 -1.71
C HIS A 157 -0.61 -5.93 -1.60
N LEU A 158 -0.42 -5.27 -2.74
CA LEU A 158 -0.14 -3.83 -2.77
C LEU A 158 -1.31 -3.01 -2.24
N TYR A 159 -2.54 -3.36 -2.64
CA TYR A 159 -3.74 -2.74 -2.09
C TYR A 159 -3.77 -2.84 -0.55
N LEU A 160 -3.60 -4.03 0.01
CA LEU A 160 -3.66 -4.25 1.45
C LEU A 160 -2.54 -3.50 2.20
N ALA A 161 -1.32 -3.51 1.67
CA ALA A 161 -0.20 -2.76 2.23
C ALA A 161 -0.47 -1.25 2.22
N LEU A 162 -1.00 -0.72 1.11
CA LEU A 162 -1.38 0.68 0.99
C LEU A 162 -2.51 1.06 1.94
N MET A 163 -3.46 0.17 2.21
CA MET A 163 -4.51 0.43 3.20
C MET A 163 -3.95 0.55 4.63
N GLN A 164 -2.88 -0.18 4.97
CA GLN A 164 -2.15 0.07 6.23
C GLN A 164 -1.51 1.44 6.23
N ALA A 165 -0.95 1.89 5.09
CA ALA A 165 -0.42 3.25 4.95
C ALA A 165 -1.50 4.33 5.09
N VAL A 166 -2.70 4.12 4.54
CA VAL A 166 -3.84 5.03 4.75
C VAL A 166 -4.23 5.06 6.23
N ARG A 167 -4.34 3.91 6.90
CA ARG A 167 -4.65 3.83 8.34
C ARG A 167 -3.60 4.58 9.19
N PHE A 168 -2.32 4.38 8.90
CA PHE A 168 -1.22 5.11 9.54
C PHE A 168 -1.39 6.64 9.35
N ALA A 169 -1.59 7.10 8.12
CA ALA A 169 -1.69 8.52 7.80
C ALA A 169 -2.94 9.17 8.41
N VAL A 170 -4.10 8.51 8.35
CA VAL A 170 -5.35 9.00 8.96
C VAL A 170 -5.25 9.04 10.48
N SER A 171 -4.59 8.06 11.10
CA SER A 171 -4.31 8.12 12.54
C SER A 171 -3.43 9.32 12.89
N GLY A 172 -2.51 9.72 12.01
CA GLY A 172 -1.76 10.97 12.12
C GLY A 172 -2.66 12.20 12.14
N VAL A 173 -3.60 12.30 11.19
CA VAL A 173 -4.59 13.40 11.13
C VAL A 173 -5.39 13.53 12.42
N VAL A 174 -5.97 12.42 12.91
CA VAL A 174 -6.83 12.41 14.10
C VAL A 174 -6.07 12.83 15.36
N ARG A 175 -4.76 12.59 15.41
CA ARG A 175 -3.92 12.90 16.58
C ARG A 175 -3.28 14.27 16.54
N ALA A 176 -3.07 14.81 15.34
CA ALA A 176 -2.37 16.07 15.13
C ALA A 176 -3.32 17.27 15.06
N GLN A 177 -4.54 17.20 15.62
CA GLN A 177 -5.59 18.22 15.43
C GLN A 177 -5.12 19.67 15.71
N ASP A 178 -4.16 19.83 16.62
CA ASP A 178 -3.58 21.14 16.98
C ASP A 178 -2.34 21.54 16.15
N ASP A 179 -1.79 20.64 15.33
CA ASP A 179 -0.63 20.84 14.44
C ASP A 179 -1.08 20.84 12.97
N ARG A 180 -1.50 22.00 12.50
CA ARG A 180 -2.04 22.18 11.14
C ARG A 180 -1.07 21.73 10.03
N PRO A 181 0.23 22.07 10.04
CA PRO A 181 1.18 21.54 9.07
C PRO A 181 1.22 20.00 9.05
N LEU A 182 1.23 19.36 10.22
CA LEU A 182 1.24 17.90 10.30
C LEU A 182 -0.07 17.27 9.81
N VAL A 183 -1.23 17.89 10.10
CA VAL A 183 -2.53 17.45 9.58
C VAL A 183 -2.57 17.51 8.05
N GLU A 184 -2.10 18.61 7.47
CA GLU A 184 -2.06 18.79 6.02
C GLU A 184 -1.13 17.78 5.34
N ASP A 185 0.01 17.48 5.95
CA ASP A 185 0.94 16.47 5.48
C ASP A 185 0.34 15.05 5.57
N CYS A 186 -0.22 14.68 6.73
CA CYS A 186 -0.87 13.39 6.94
C CYS A 186 -2.07 13.15 6.00
N VAL A 187 -2.94 14.15 5.77
CA VAL A 187 -4.06 13.97 4.84
C VAL A 187 -3.61 13.90 3.39
N THR A 188 -2.51 14.60 3.04
CA THR A 188 -1.91 14.52 1.71
C THR A 188 -1.36 13.12 1.45
N LEU A 189 -0.63 12.55 2.43
CA LEU A 189 -0.17 11.16 2.38
C LEU A 189 -1.35 10.18 2.28
N ALA A 190 -2.36 10.31 3.14
CA ALA A 190 -3.55 9.44 3.10
C ALA A 190 -4.24 9.47 1.74
N THR A 191 -4.36 10.66 1.14
CA THR A 191 -4.95 10.84 -0.19
C THR A 191 -4.10 10.19 -1.28
N ALA A 192 -2.77 10.32 -1.23
CA ALA A 192 -1.86 9.67 -2.17
C ALA A 192 -1.96 8.15 -2.08
N CYS A 193 -1.94 7.58 -0.87
CA CYS A 193 -2.09 6.14 -0.65
C CYS A 193 -3.45 5.62 -1.11
N LEU A 194 -4.55 6.35 -0.89
CA LEU A 194 -5.88 5.95 -1.39
C LEU A 194 -5.94 5.90 -2.93
N ARG A 195 -5.33 6.89 -3.59
CA ARG A 195 -5.24 6.92 -5.06
C ARG A 195 -4.38 5.77 -5.59
N ALA A 196 -3.23 5.51 -4.97
CA ALA A 196 -2.40 4.37 -5.30
C ALA A 196 -3.12 3.03 -5.06
N ALA A 197 -3.87 2.91 -3.97
CA ALA A 197 -4.65 1.70 -3.65
C ALA A 197 -5.73 1.43 -4.71
N THR A 198 -6.36 2.50 -5.21
CA THR A 198 -7.31 2.44 -6.34
C THR A 198 -6.62 1.88 -7.60
N VAL A 199 -5.42 2.37 -7.92
CA VAL A 199 -4.64 1.87 -9.07
C VAL A 199 -4.17 0.44 -8.85
N ALA A 200 -3.79 0.04 -7.63
CA ALA A 200 -3.39 -1.32 -7.30
C ALA A 200 -4.54 -2.33 -7.53
N LEU A 201 -5.78 -1.96 -7.20
CA LEU A 201 -6.95 -2.77 -7.51
C LEU A 201 -7.24 -2.83 -9.02
N ALA A 202 -7.10 -1.71 -9.73
CA ALA A 202 -7.22 -1.69 -11.18
C ALA A 202 -6.16 -2.60 -11.83
N PHE A 203 -4.92 -2.58 -11.32
CA PHE A 203 -3.84 -3.46 -11.74
C PHE A 203 -4.17 -4.93 -11.46
N ALA A 204 -4.72 -5.26 -10.29
CA ALA A 204 -5.16 -6.63 -9.98
C ALA A 204 -6.24 -7.13 -10.96
N CYS A 205 -7.05 -6.23 -11.51
CA CYS A 205 -8.11 -6.54 -12.48
C CYS A 205 -7.65 -6.41 -13.95
N ASP A 206 -6.38 -6.10 -14.20
CA ASP A 206 -5.78 -5.96 -15.54
C ASP A 206 -5.50 -7.34 -16.16
N VAL A 207 -6.56 -8.13 -16.31
CA VAL A 207 -6.56 -9.48 -16.88
C VAL A 207 -7.75 -9.60 -17.83
N ARG A 208 -7.51 -10.03 -19.07
CA ARG A 208 -8.51 -9.99 -20.15
C ARG A 208 -9.63 -11.03 -20.06
N GLU A 209 -9.49 -12.08 -19.24
CA GLU A 209 -10.29 -13.32 -19.38
C GLU A 209 -10.80 -13.93 -18.07
N GLU A 210 -10.48 -13.36 -16.91
CA GLU A 210 -10.99 -13.87 -15.62
C GLU A 210 -12.04 -12.91 -15.03
N PRO A 211 -13.15 -13.43 -14.48
CA PRO A 211 -14.08 -12.59 -13.73
C PRO A 211 -13.31 -11.91 -12.59
N PRO A 212 -13.53 -10.60 -12.34
CA PRO A 212 -12.75 -9.87 -11.36
C PRO A 212 -12.82 -10.58 -10.01
N PRO A 213 -11.71 -10.76 -9.31
CA PRO A 213 -11.74 -11.33 -7.98
C PRO A 213 -12.64 -10.45 -7.11
N ARG A 214 -13.61 -11.05 -6.42
CA ARG A 214 -14.44 -10.32 -5.44
C ARG A 214 -13.52 -9.60 -4.47
N ILE A 215 -13.51 -8.27 -4.55
CA ILE A 215 -12.79 -7.41 -3.63
C ILE A 215 -13.67 -7.27 -2.40
N VAL A 216 -13.14 -7.66 -1.25
CA VAL A 216 -13.90 -7.61 0.00
C VAL A 216 -13.29 -6.56 0.92
N GLU A 217 -14.15 -5.93 1.71
CA GLU A 217 -13.80 -4.82 2.57
C GLU A 217 -12.74 -5.21 3.62
N ALA A 218 -11.58 -4.54 3.58
CA ALA A 218 -10.52 -4.74 4.56
C ALA A 218 -10.86 -4.12 5.93
N ALA A 219 -10.21 -4.60 7.01
CA ALA A 219 -10.37 -4.02 8.35
C ALA A 219 -9.96 -2.54 8.38
N GLU A 220 -8.91 -2.19 7.64
CA GLU A 220 -8.44 -0.83 7.44
C GLU A 220 -9.49 0.03 6.74
N HIS A 221 -10.24 -0.50 5.76
CA HIS A 221 -11.31 0.24 5.09
C HIS A 221 -12.47 0.57 6.04
N ARG A 222 -12.90 -0.41 6.86
CA ARG A 222 -13.91 -0.19 7.92
C ARG A 222 -13.47 0.89 8.91
N TYR A 223 -12.19 0.90 9.29
CA TYR A 223 -11.64 1.92 10.16
C TYR A 223 -11.74 3.32 9.56
N LEU A 224 -11.51 3.50 8.26
CA LEU A 224 -11.64 4.81 7.60
C LEU A 224 -13.05 5.39 7.73
N TRP A 225 -14.07 4.55 7.61
CA TRP A 225 -15.46 4.98 7.80
C TRP A 225 -15.78 5.37 9.23
N GLN A 226 -15.14 4.74 10.22
CA GLN A 226 -15.32 5.09 11.63
C GLN A 226 -14.76 6.49 11.95
N VAL A 227 -13.62 6.85 11.35
CA VAL A 227 -12.89 8.10 11.67
C VAL A 227 -13.12 9.23 10.66
N ILE A 228 -13.96 9.02 9.64
CA ILE A 228 -14.17 10.01 8.56
C ILE A 228 -14.66 11.36 9.06
N ASN A 229 -15.49 11.37 10.11
CA ASN A 229 -15.99 12.61 10.71
C ASN A 229 -14.88 13.38 11.42
N ASP A 230 -13.98 12.67 12.11
CA ASP A 230 -12.83 13.27 12.79
C ASP A 230 -11.84 13.87 11.77
N VAL A 231 -11.61 13.18 10.66
CA VAL A 231 -10.81 13.70 9.54
C VAL A 231 -11.45 14.95 8.96
N ARG A 232 -12.77 14.95 8.75
CA ARG A 232 -13.51 16.11 8.24
C ARG A 232 -13.37 17.33 9.13
N THR A 233 -13.37 17.15 10.46
CA THR A 233 -13.23 18.26 11.41
C THR A 233 -11.80 18.79 11.52
N ALA A 234 -10.79 17.92 11.36
CA ALA A 234 -9.39 18.29 11.51
C ALA A 234 -8.82 19.00 10.27
N VAL A 235 -9.34 18.71 9.08
CA VAL A 235 -8.69 19.04 7.81
C VAL A 235 -9.38 20.26 7.12
N PRO A 236 -8.62 21.14 6.45
CA PRO A 236 -9.20 22.18 5.60
C PRO A 236 -10.16 21.59 4.54
N ARG A 237 -11.32 22.21 4.34
CA ARG A 237 -12.39 21.69 3.46
C ARG A 237 -11.89 21.20 2.09
N ALA A 238 -11.06 21.97 1.40
CA ALA A 238 -10.52 21.61 0.09
C ALA A 238 -9.69 20.30 0.12
N ARG A 239 -8.92 20.08 1.19
CA ARG A 239 -8.14 18.85 1.38
C ARG A 239 -9.03 17.66 1.73
N PHE A 240 -10.06 17.88 2.56
CA PHE A 240 -11.06 16.86 2.85
C PHE A 240 -11.82 16.43 1.58
N GLU A 241 -12.19 17.37 0.71
CA GLU A 241 -12.87 17.06 -0.55
C GLU A 241 -12.00 16.19 -1.48
N GLN A 242 -10.67 16.44 -1.53
CA GLN A 242 -9.72 15.59 -2.26
C GLN A 242 -9.62 14.18 -1.67
N PHE A 243 -9.52 14.08 -0.35
CA PHE A 243 -9.51 12.80 0.38
C PHE A 243 -10.80 12.01 0.15
N ALA A 244 -11.96 12.65 0.33
CA ALA A 244 -13.28 12.04 0.14
C ALA A 244 -13.53 11.62 -1.32
N ALA A 245 -13.00 12.37 -2.30
CA ALA A 245 -13.05 11.95 -3.70
C ALA A 245 -12.19 10.71 -3.96
N ALA A 246 -11.00 10.61 -3.35
CA ALA A 246 -10.15 9.43 -3.47
C ALA A 246 -10.81 8.20 -2.81
N LEU A 247 -11.39 8.36 -1.62
CA LEU A 247 -12.11 7.28 -0.94
C LEU A 247 -13.34 6.81 -1.74
N ARG A 248 -14.13 7.73 -2.31
CA ARG A 248 -15.28 7.36 -3.16
C ARG A 248 -14.85 6.56 -4.38
N ARG A 249 -13.79 6.98 -5.09
CA ARG A 249 -13.26 6.22 -6.24
C ARG A 249 -12.82 4.81 -5.87
N LEU A 250 -12.21 4.64 -4.69
CA LEU A 250 -11.86 3.31 -4.19
C LEU A 250 -13.12 2.44 -4.00
N ASN A 251 -14.19 3.01 -3.41
CA ASN A 251 -15.47 2.33 -3.24
C ASN A 251 -16.15 2.00 -4.57
N ASP A 252 -16.03 2.86 -5.58
CA ASP A 252 -16.60 2.60 -6.90
C ASP A 252 -15.97 1.34 -7.53
N ILE A 253 -14.66 1.11 -7.35
CA ILE A 253 -14.00 -0.13 -7.80
C ILE A 253 -14.51 -1.35 -7.04
N TYR A 254 -14.72 -1.23 -5.74
CA TYR A 254 -15.31 -2.27 -4.90
C TYR A 254 -16.71 -2.69 -5.37
N ILE A 255 -17.53 -1.71 -5.78
CA ILE A 255 -18.91 -1.93 -6.20
C ILE A 255 -18.99 -2.41 -7.67
N ALA A 256 -18.09 -1.92 -8.53
CA ALA A 256 -18.05 -2.27 -9.95
C ALA A 256 -17.46 -3.66 -10.23
N CYS A 257 -16.61 -4.20 -9.34
CA CYS A 257 -16.24 -5.61 -9.36
C CYS A 257 -17.46 -6.43 -8.94
N PRO A 258 -17.90 -7.44 -9.72
CA PRO A 258 -19.26 -7.95 -9.67
C PRO A 258 -19.66 -8.40 -8.26
N LEU A 259 -20.42 -7.53 -7.61
CA LEU A 259 -21.33 -7.83 -6.51
C LEU A 259 -22.48 -8.68 -7.05
N LEU A 260 -22.21 -9.95 -7.36
CA LEU A 260 -23.23 -10.99 -7.35
C LEU A 260 -23.03 -11.86 -6.11
N ALA A 261 -23.23 -11.24 -4.94
CA ALA A 261 -23.72 -11.97 -3.78
C ALA A 261 -25.25 -11.92 -3.82
N ALA A 262 -25.85 -12.81 -4.62
CA ALA A 262 -27.17 -13.34 -4.30
C ALA A 262 -26.93 -14.66 -3.55
N GLY A 263 -27.64 -14.83 -2.44
CA GLY A 263 -27.37 -15.83 -1.42
C GLY A 263 -27.51 -17.30 -1.83
N GLY A 264 -27.01 -18.12 -0.91
CA GLY A 264 -27.07 -19.58 -0.86
C GLY A 264 -26.32 -20.04 0.37
#